data_AF-A0A812J385-F1
#
_entry.id   AF-A0A812J385-F1
#
_cell.length_a   1.000
_cell.length_b   1.000
_cell.length_c   1.000
_cell.angle_alpha   90.00
_cell.angle_beta   90.00
_cell.angle_gamma   90.00
#
_symmetry.space_group_name_H-M   'P 1'
#
loop_
_entity.id
_entity.type
_entity.pdbx_description
1 polymer ?
#
loop_
_entity_poly.entity_id
_entity_poly.type
_entity_poly.pdbx_seq_one_letter_code
_entity_poly.pdbx_strand_id
1 'polypeptide(L)'
;MERFRDATDEEAALVSSWAYSAWRAMVSEGRKEETAKSYARTFVRLFEEERKAPSEMATQEFFELTKASPKNKSGNGQRAASVAAFRKFYDSIQGDVSKLERPDETLKFCQVSLPGMIKARAPKRKEPESEAAQAKESNGPVAEAENGRTVKKRKREPRHEDVEGT
;
A
#
# COMPACT_ATOMS: atom_id res chain seq x y z
N MET A 1 -0.37 6.69 18.34
CA MET A 1 -1.51 6.05 17.64
C MET A 1 -1.13 4.61 17.34
N GLU A 2 -1.48 3.69 18.23
CA GLU A 2 -1.44 2.25 17.92
C GLU A 2 -2.89 1.82 17.76
N ARG A 3 -3.36 1.82 16.51
CA ARG A 3 -4.72 1.38 16.17
C ARG A 3 -4.77 -0.08 15.75
N PHE A 4 -3.62 -0.64 15.34
CA PHE A 4 -3.54 -1.98 14.75
C PHE A 4 -2.76 -2.96 15.62
N ARG A 5 -3.30 -4.18 15.76
CA ARG A 5 -2.65 -5.29 16.46
C ARG A 5 -1.44 -5.81 15.68
N ASP A 6 -0.36 -6.11 16.40
CA ASP A 6 0.79 -6.83 15.82
C ASP A 6 0.43 -8.30 15.54
N ALA A 7 1.02 -8.86 14.48
CA ALA A 7 0.78 -10.25 14.08
C ALA A 7 1.31 -11.22 15.13
N THR A 8 0.56 -12.30 15.40
CA THR A 8 1.11 -13.44 16.15
C THR A 8 2.11 -14.23 15.29
N ASP A 9 2.93 -15.06 15.92
CA ASP A 9 3.90 -15.93 15.23
C ASP A 9 3.21 -16.84 14.19
N GLU A 10 2.02 -17.36 14.54
CA GLU A 10 1.19 -18.19 13.67
C GLU A 10 0.70 -17.41 12.44
N GLU A 11 0.19 -16.19 12.64
CA GLU A 11 -0.24 -15.33 11.53
C GLU A 11 0.95 -14.92 10.65
N ALA A 12 2.09 -14.68 11.27
CA ALA A 12 3.32 -14.27 10.60
C ALA A 12 3.91 -15.40 9.75
N ALA A 13 3.81 -16.66 10.21
CA ALA A 13 4.18 -17.84 9.43
C ALA A 13 3.30 -18.01 8.17
N LEU A 14 2.03 -17.59 8.26
CA LEU A 14 1.08 -17.67 7.15
C LEU A 14 1.23 -16.56 6.11
N VAL A 15 2.03 -15.51 6.36
CA VAL A 15 2.18 -14.37 5.44
C VAL A 15 2.61 -14.80 4.04
N SER A 16 3.47 -15.81 3.95
CA SER A 16 3.90 -16.36 2.65
C SER A 16 2.75 -17.01 1.89
N SER A 17 1.87 -17.73 2.59
CA SER A 17 0.65 -18.34 2.04
C SER A 17 -0.39 -17.29 1.67
N TRP A 18 -0.56 -16.25 2.49
CA TRP A 18 -1.40 -15.09 2.21
C TRP A 18 -0.95 -14.37 0.93
N ALA A 19 0.34 -14.08 0.81
CA ALA A 19 0.91 -13.41 -0.36
C ALA A 19 0.78 -14.26 -1.63
N TYR A 20 1.02 -15.57 -1.52
CA TYR A 20 0.88 -16.51 -2.63
C TYR A 20 -0.56 -16.66 -3.10
N SER A 21 -1.50 -16.84 -2.18
CA SER A 21 -2.93 -16.99 -2.51
C SER A 21 -3.49 -15.69 -3.11
N ALA A 22 -3.08 -14.53 -2.58
CA ALA A 22 -3.45 -13.24 -3.16
C ALA A 22 -2.88 -13.06 -4.58
N TRP A 23 -1.63 -13.49 -4.82
CA TRP A 23 -1.04 -13.49 -6.15
C TRP A 23 -1.83 -14.37 -7.13
N ARG A 24 -2.15 -15.61 -6.73
CA ARG A 24 -2.94 -16.55 -7.52
C ARG A 24 -4.32 -15.99 -7.85
N ALA A 25 -5.02 -15.44 -6.86
CA ALA A 25 -6.31 -14.78 -7.06
C ALA A 25 -6.20 -13.65 -8.09
N MET A 26 -5.20 -12.77 -7.95
CA MET A 26 -4.99 -11.66 -8.90
C MET A 26 -4.72 -12.14 -10.33
N VAL A 27 -3.96 -13.22 -10.50
CA VAL A 27 -3.69 -13.81 -11.83
C VAL A 27 -4.96 -14.43 -12.40
N SER A 28 -5.75 -15.14 -11.59
CA SER A 28 -7.05 -15.70 -12.00
C SER A 28 -8.07 -14.60 -12.36
N GLU A 29 -7.99 -13.42 -11.75
CA GLU A 29 -8.78 -12.23 -12.12
C GLU A 29 -8.30 -11.54 -13.42
N GLY A 30 -7.29 -12.08 -14.10
CA GLY A 30 -6.77 -11.55 -15.36
C GLY A 30 -5.73 -10.44 -15.21
N ARG A 31 -5.17 -10.22 -14.01
CA ARG A 31 -4.02 -9.30 -13.88
C ARG A 31 -2.76 -9.93 -14.46
N LYS A 32 -1.92 -9.08 -15.05
CA LYS A 32 -0.58 -9.48 -15.50
C LYS A 32 0.20 -10.07 -14.34
N GLU A 33 0.79 -11.25 -14.57
CA GLU A 33 1.55 -11.97 -13.55
C GLU A 33 2.67 -11.14 -12.92
N GLU A 34 3.39 -10.36 -13.72
CA GLU A 34 4.48 -9.51 -13.22
C GLU A 34 3.96 -8.42 -12.25
N THR A 35 2.82 -7.82 -12.58
CA THR A 35 2.16 -6.85 -11.69
C THR A 35 1.68 -7.52 -10.41
N ALA A 36 1.07 -8.70 -10.52
CA ALA A 36 0.62 -9.48 -9.36
C ALA A 36 1.80 -9.89 -8.47
N LYS A 37 2.93 -10.33 -9.06
CA LYS A 37 4.19 -10.63 -8.34
C LYS A 37 4.71 -9.40 -7.62
N SER A 38 4.72 -8.25 -8.29
CA SER A 38 5.16 -6.99 -7.69
C SER A 38 4.30 -6.59 -6.48
N TYR A 39 2.98 -6.80 -6.56
CA TYR A 39 2.08 -6.53 -5.43
C TYR A 39 2.30 -7.52 -4.29
N ALA A 40 2.35 -8.84 -4.55
CA ALA A 40 2.64 -9.82 -3.51
C ALA A 40 3.97 -9.53 -2.79
N ARG A 41 5.03 -9.21 -3.54
CA ARG A 41 6.33 -8.81 -2.97
C ARG A 41 6.25 -7.54 -2.15
N THR A 42 5.47 -6.55 -2.61
CA THR A 42 5.28 -5.28 -1.89
C THR A 42 4.52 -5.50 -0.58
N PHE A 43 3.52 -6.39 -0.59
CA PHE A 43 2.78 -6.79 0.61
C PHE A 43 3.70 -7.46 1.64
N VAL A 44 4.52 -8.43 1.24
CA VAL A 44 5.48 -9.09 2.13
C VAL A 44 6.42 -8.07 2.77
N ARG A 45 6.98 -7.14 1.98
CA ARG A 45 7.82 -6.06 2.51
C ARG A 45 7.09 -5.17 3.50
N LEU A 46 5.84 -4.83 3.22
CA LEU A 46 5.03 -4.01 4.11
C LEU A 46 4.78 -4.71 5.44
N PHE A 47 4.55 -6.03 5.41
CA PHE A 47 4.47 -6.85 6.61
C PHE A 47 5.80 -6.88 7.37
N GLU A 48 6.94 -7.03 6.68
CA GLU A 48 8.26 -7.00 7.33
C GLU A 48 8.56 -5.65 8.01
N GLU A 49 8.08 -4.55 7.44
CA GLU A 49 8.22 -3.19 7.98
C GLU A 49 7.28 -2.93 9.18
N GLU A 50 5.99 -3.21 9.03
CA GLU A 50 4.95 -2.80 10.00
C GLU A 50 4.60 -3.92 11.01
N ARG A 51 4.84 -5.18 10.66
CA ARG A 51 4.56 -6.40 11.47
C ARG A 51 3.12 -6.49 12.00
N LYS A 52 2.18 -5.89 11.29
CA LYS A 52 0.75 -5.91 11.63
C LYS A 52 0.08 -7.19 11.18
N ALA A 53 -0.93 -7.62 11.92
CA ALA A 53 -1.71 -8.80 11.57
C ALA A 53 -2.33 -8.66 10.16
N PRO A 54 -2.42 -9.74 9.37
CA PRO A 54 -2.98 -9.69 8.03
C PRO A 54 -4.44 -9.20 8.02
N SER A 55 -5.20 -9.52 9.07
CA SER A 55 -6.56 -9.01 9.30
C SER A 55 -6.59 -7.47 9.40
N GLU A 56 -5.64 -6.89 10.14
CA GLU A 56 -5.51 -5.45 10.32
C GLU A 56 -5.03 -4.77 9.03
N MET A 57 -4.11 -5.41 8.29
CA MET A 57 -3.61 -4.93 7.00
C MET A 57 -4.69 -4.94 5.90
N ALA A 58 -5.72 -5.78 6.04
CA ALA A 58 -6.86 -5.83 5.13
C ALA A 58 -7.94 -4.76 5.43
N THR A 59 -7.73 -3.87 6.39
CA THR A 59 -8.70 -2.81 6.74
C THR A 59 -8.59 -1.58 5.83
N GLN A 60 -9.70 -0.83 5.73
CA GLN A 60 -9.72 0.47 5.04
C GLN A 60 -8.77 1.47 5.72
N GLU A 61 -8.71 1.45 7.05
CA GLU A 61 -7.86 2.37 7.81
C GLU A 61 -6.37 2.18 7.51
N PHE A 62 -5.93 0.92 7.42
CA PHE A 62 -4.54 0.60 7.09
C PHE A 62 -4.19 1.00 5.64
N PHE A 63 -5.16 0.86 4.72
CA PHE A 63 -5.01 1.35 3.35
C PHE A 63 -4.82 2.87 3.31
N GLU A 64 -5.61 3.65 4.05
CA GLU A 64 -5.49 5.11 4.07
C GLU A 64 -4.16 5.57 4.68
N LEU A 65 -3.73 4.92 5.75
CA LEU A 65 -2.42 5.16 6.37
C LEU A 65 -1.28 4.85 5.38
N THR A 66 -1.36 3.71 4.70
CA THR A 66 -0.38 3.32 3.67
C THR A 66 -0.38 4.31 2.51
N LYS A 67 -1.57 4.78 2.09
CA LYS A 67 -1.73 5.75 1.00
C LYS A 67 -1.12 7.11 1.35
N ALA A 68 -1.30 7.57 2.58
CA ALA A 68 -0.75 8.83 3.09
C ALA A 68 0.78 8.78 3.30
N SER A 69 1.34 7.59 3.49
CA SER A 69 2.76 7.39 3.78
C SER A 69 3.67 7.98 2.68
N PRO A 70 4.76 8.69 3.04
CA PRO A 70 5.71 9.24 2.08
C PRO A 70 6.35 8.16 1.21
N LYS A 71 6.57 6.95 1.77
CA LYS A 71 7.11 5.80 1.01
C LYS A 71 6.18 5.35 -0.11
N ASN A 72 4.87 5.53 0.05
CA ASN A 72 3.90 5.25 -1.01
C ASN A 72 3.96 6.30 -2.12
N LYS A 73 4.12 7.59 -1.76
CA LYS A 73 4.30 8.68 -2.73
C LYS A 73 5.58 8.50 -3.55
N SER A 74 6.70 8.17 -2.91
CA SER A 74 7.96 7.88 -3.60
C SER A 74 7.89 6.65 -4.52
N GLY A 75 7.06 5.66 -4.18
CA GLY A 75 6.85 4.43 -4.96
C GLY A 75 5.68 4.50 -5.95
N ASN A 76 5.27 5.70 -6.38
CA ASN A 76 4.18 5.92 -7.33
C ASN A 76 2.86 5.19 -6.96
N GLY A 77 2.54 5.12 -5.67
CA GLY A 77 1.30 4.49 -5.19
C GLY A 77 1.29 2.96 -5.15
N GLN A 78 2.42 2.29 -5.42
CA GLN A 78 2.46 0.81 -5.47
C GLN A 78 2.11 0.15 -4.15
N ARG A 79 2.47 0.75 -3.00
CA ARG A 79 2.15 0.20 -1.67
C ARG A 79 0.65 0.19 -1.42
N ALA A 80 -0.02 1.31 -1.67
CA ALA A 80 -1.47 1.41 -1.54
C ALA A 80 -2.19 0.47 -2.52
N ALA A 81 -1.73 0.37 -3.78
CA ALA A 81 -2.29 -0.55 -4.76
C ALA A 81 -2.15 -2.03 -4.33
N SER A 82 -1.02 -2.39 -3.74
CA SER A 82 -0.78 -3.70 -3.17
C SER A 82 -1.75 -4.02 -2.02
N VAL A 83 -1.91 -3.09 -1.07
CA VAL A 83 -2.85 -3.25 0.06
C VAL A 83 -4.30 -3.35 -0.42
N ALA A 84 -4.70 -2.52 -1.39
CA ALA A 84 -6.04 -2.60 -1.97
C ALA A 84 -6.30 -3.96 -2.64
N ALA A 85 -5.31 -4.49 -3.35
CA ALA A 85 -5.41 -5.81 -3.97
C ALA A 85 -5.51 -6.93 -2.93
N PHE A 86 -4.68 -6.86 -1.87
CA PHE A 86 -4.74 -7.81 -0.77
C PHE A 86 -6.08 -7.76 -0.04
N ARG A 87 -6.59 -6.58 0.28
CA ARG A 87 -7.91 -6.39 0.91
C ARG A 87 -9.02 -7.02 0.08
N LYS A 88 -9.03 -6.81 -1.24
CA LYS A 88 -10.02 -7.42 -2.13
C LYS A 88 -9.99 -8.95 -2.05
N PHE A 89 -8.81 -9.53 -2.05
CA PHE A 89 -8.63 -10.97 -1.86
C PHE A 89 -9.12 -11.44 -0.48
N TYR A 90 -8.68 -10.76 0.58
CA TYR A 90 -9.04 -11.09 1.96
C TYR A 90 -10.56 -11.07 2.17
N ASP A 91 -11.24 -10.06 1.62
CA ASP A 91 -12.71 -9.94 1.63
C ASP A 91 -13.36 -11.09 0.85
N SER A 92 -12.83 -11.44 -0.33
CA SER A 92 -13.34 -12.55 -1.14
C SER A 92 -13.27 -13.90 -0.43
N ILE A 93 -12.31 -14.10 0.47
CA ILE A 93 -12.19 -15.33 1.27
C ILE A 93 -12.71 -15.14 2.70
N GLN A 94 -13.18 -13.95 3.07
CA GLN A 94 -13.61 -13.55 4.41
C GLN A 94 -12.56 -13.80 5.51
N GLY A 95 -11.28 -13.69 5.16
CA GLY A 95 -10.18 -14.02 6.07
C GLY A 95 -10.02 -15.50 6.40
N ASP A 96 -10.66 -16.40 5.64
CA ASP A 96 -10.60 -17.84 5.90
C ASP A 96 -9.23 -18.43 5.54
N VAL A 97 -8.51 -18.89 6.56
CA VAL A 97 -7.17 -19.47 6.44
C VAL A 97 -7.20 -20.81 5.67
N SER A 98 -8.31 -21.54 5.70
CA SER A 98 -8.45 -22.85 5.03
C SER A 98 -8.46 -22.73 3.51
N LYS A 99 -8.79 -21.55 2.99
CA LYS A 99 -8.75 -21.22 1.55
C LYS A 99 -7.36 -20.78 1.07
N LEU A 100 -6.36 -20.74 1.96
CA LEU A 100 -4.99 -20.39 1.57
C LEU A 100 -4.32 -21.57 0.89
N GLU A 101 -3.75 -21.30 -0.28
CA GLU A 101 -2.85 -22.21 -0.96
C GLU A 101 -1.46 -22.12 -0.31
N ARG A 102 -0.78 -23.27 -0.21
CA ARG A 102 0.61 -23.29 0.25
C ARG A 102 1.51 -22.70 -0.84
N PRO A 103 2.46 -21.82 -0.46
CA PRO A 103 3.40 -21.26 -1.41
C PRO A 103 4.29 -22.37 -1.94
N ASP A 104 4.52 -22.38 -3.25
CA ASP A 104 5.55 -23.22 -3.85
C ASP A 104 6.94 -22.73 -3.38
N GLU A 105 7.76 -23.65 -2.88
CA GLU A 105 9.06 -23.35 -2.27
C GLU A 105 10.05 -22.68 -3.25
N THR A 106 9.79 -22.78 -4.56
CA THR A 106 10.59 -22.12 -5.59
C THR A 106 10.28 -20.62 -5.74
N LEU A 107 9.14 -20.15 -5.20
CA LEU A 107 8.66 -18.78 -5.37
C LEU A 107 9.14 -17.85 -4.26
N LYS A 108 10.40 -17.45 -4.38
CA LYS A 108 11.10 -16.55 -3.44
C LYS A 108 10.43 -15.19 -3.23
N PHE A 109 9.56 -14.74 -4.13
CA PHE A 109 8.92 -13.42 -4.00
C PHE A 109 7.80 -13.36 -2.95
N CYS A 110 7.27 -14.51 -2.54
CA CYS A 110 6.30 -14.63 -1.44
C CYS A 110 6.96 -14.93 -0.09
N GLN A 111 8.26 -15.25 -0.07
CA GLN A 111 8.95 -15.62 1.17
C GLN A 111 9.33 -14.36 1.96
N VAL A 112 9.05 -14.39 3.27
CA VAL A 112 9.61 -13.45 4.24
C VAL A 112 11.11 -13.70 4.37
N SER A 113 11.93 -12.65 4.22
CA SER A 113 13.40 -12.77 4.11
C SER A 113 14.13 -12.78 5.46
N LEU A 114 13.41 -12.80 6.58
CA LEU A 114 13.99 -12.70 7.92
C LEU A 114 14.19 -14.07 8.57
N PRO A 115 15.43 -14.61 8.61
CA PRO A 115 15.76 -15.74 9.47
C PRO A 115 15.73 -15.25 10.93
N GLY A 116 14.65 -15.54 11.66
CA GLY A 116 14.52 -15.11 13.06
C GLY A 116 13.10 -14.79 13.55
N MET A 117 12.06 -15.02 12.76
CA MET A 117 10.66 -14.91 13.22
C MET A 117 10.21 -16.13 14.06
N ILE A 118 11.12 -16.66 14.90
CA ILE A 118 10.78 -17.44 16.11
C ILE A 118 11.77 -16.99 17.21
N LYS A 119 11.81 -15.69 17.52
CA LYS A 119 12.30 -15.13 18.79
C LYS A 119 12.18 -13.61 18.76
N ALA A 120 11.22 -13.13 19.55
CA ALA A 120 11.17 -11.85 20.23
C ALA A 120 12.07 -10.73 19.68
N ARG A 121 11.45 -9.74 19.03
CA ARG A 121 12.00 -8.38 19.06
C ARG A 121 10.90 -7.36 19.26
N ALA A 122 10.82 -6.89 20.49
CA ALA A 122 10.03 -5.74 20.93
C ALA A 122 10.35 -4.48 20.08
N PRO A 123 9.40 -3.54 19.96
CA PRO A 123 9.50 -2.41 19.04
C PRO A 123 10.61 -1.45 19.44
N LYS A 124 11.52 -1.14 18.50
CA LYS A 124 12.33 0.09 18.58
C LYS A 124 11.44 1.28 18.24
N ARG A 125 10.75 1.83 19.25
CA ARG A 125 10.31 3.22 19.22
C ARG A 125 11.57 4.09 19.19
N LYS A 126 11.75 4.87 18.11
CA LYS A 126 12.53 6.11 18.18
C LYS A 126 11.56 7.20 18.56
N GLU A 127 11.62 7.62 19.82
CA GLU A 127 11.22 8.97 20.20
C GLU A 127 12.07 9.98 19.42
N PRO A 128 11.49 11.14 19.11
CA PRO A 128 12.21 12.34 19.51
C PRO A 128 11.38 13.16 20.49
N GLU A 129 11.92 13.28 21.71
CA GLU A 129 11.83 14.50 22.49
C GLU A 129 12.20 15.69 21.61
N SER A 130 11.31 16.68 21.54
CA SER A 130 11.70 18.08 21.54
C SER A 130 10.52 18.87 22.12
N GLU A 131 10.62 19.04 23.44
CA GLU A 131 10.02 20.14 24.16
C GLU A 131 10.62 21.46 23.63
N ALA A 132 9.82 22.27 22.96
CA ALA A 132 10.01 23.72 22.87
C ALA A 132 8.72 24.42 22.41
N ALA A 133 8.17 25.21 23.33
CA ALA A 133 7.39 26.44 23.14
C ALA A 133 5.96 26.37 22.55
N GLN A 134 4.99 26.43 23.48
CA GLN A 134 3.83 27.34 23.42
C GLN A 134 4.27 28.78 23.03
N ALA A 135 3.48 29.69 22.47
CA ALA A 135 2.12 29.79 21.98
C ALA A 135 2.00 31.22 21.38
N LYS A 136 1.12 31.39 20.37
CA LYS A 136 0.29 32.58 20.03
C LYS A 136 1.00 33.95 19.93
N GLU A 137 1.00 34.61 18.77
CA GLU A 137 -0.02 35.52 18.19
C GLU A 137 0.72 36.26 17.04
N SER A 138 0.20 36.93 16.02
CA SER A 138 -1.09 37.54 15.69
C SER A 138 -1.00 38.00 14.21
N ASN A 139 -2.15 38.05 13.51
CA ASN A 139 -2.56 38.92 12.38
C ASN A 139 -1.65 39.20 11.13
N GLY A 140 -2.29 39.22 9.94
CA GLY A 140 -1.72 39.63 8.64
C GLY A 140 -1.40 41.14 8.52
N PRO A 141 -1.23 41.77 7.32
CA PRO A 141 -1.78 41.38 6.00
C PRO A 141 -0.87 41.62 4.75
N VAL A 142 -1.42 41.24 3.58
CA VAL A 142 -1.28 41.76 2.18
C VAL A 142 0.05 41.87 1.40
N ALA A 143 -0.10 41.54 0.10
CA ALA A 143 0.57 42.09 -1.10
C ALA A 143 2.06 41.75 -1.29
N GLU A 144 2.63 41.56 -2.47
CA GLU A 144 2.25 41.43 -3.88
C GLU A 144 3.60 41.15 -4.56
N ALA A 145 3.70 40.19 -5.48
CA ALA A 145 4.81 40.17 -6.45
C ALA A 145 4.50 39.21 -7.60
N GLU A 146 4.21 39.85 -8.72
CA GLU A 146 4.11 39.36 -10.08
C GLU A 146 5.16 38.33 -10.56
N ASN A 147 4.70 37.62 -11.58
CA ASN A 147 5.37 37.28 -12.84
C ASN A 147 5.97 35.88 -13.04
N GLY A 148 5.51 35.26 -14.13
CA GLY A 148 6.16 34.07 -14.71
C GLY A 148 5.23 33.06 -15.38
N ARG A 149 4.42 33.50 -16.36
CA ARG A 149 3.65 32.62 -17.27
C ARG A 149 4.57 31.58 -17.95
N THR A 150 4.07 30.35 -18.14
CA THR A 150 3.78 29.81 -19.49
C THR A 150 3.08 28.44 -19.44
N VAL A 151 1.82 28.44 -19.86
CA VAL A 151 1.00 27.28 -20.17
C VAL A 151 1.28 26.87 -21.61
N LYS A 152 1.83 25.66 -21.85
CA LYS A 152 1.85 25.05 -23.20
C LYS A 152 0.57 24.26 -23.43
N LYS A 153 -0.39 24.92 -24.09
CA LYS A 153 -1.56 24.33 -24.75
C LYS A 153 -1.09 23.24 -25.74
N ARG A 154 -1.65 22.03 -25.66
CA ARG A 154 -1.64 21.10 -26.80
C ARG A 154 -2.93 21.24 -27.59
N LYS A 155 -2.72 21.46 -28.88
CA LYS A 155 -3.64 21.71 -29.99
C LYS A 155 -4.56 20.49 -30.17
N ARG A 156 -5.88 20.70 -30.13
CA ARG A 156 -6.88 19.74 -30.61
C ARG A 156 -7.00 19.91 -32.12
N GLU A 157 -6.85 18.83 -32.87
CA GLU A 157 -7.21 18.76 -34.29
C GLU A 157 -8.75 18.75 -34.44
N PRO A 158 -9.29 19.39 -35.49
CA PRO A 158 -10.71 19.28 -35.82
C PRO A 158 -10.98 18.01 -36.63
N ARG A 159 -11.91 17.18 -36.14
CA ARG A 159 -12.53 16.11 -36.91
C ARG A 159 -13.71 16.72 -37.67
N HIS A 160 -13.59 16.80 -39.00
CA HIS A 160 -14.69 17.08 -39.90
C HIS A 160 -15.51 15.78 -40.00
N GLU A 161 -16.77 15.81 -39.64
CA GLU A 161 -17.73 14.75 -39.95
C GLU A 161 -19.02 15.46 -40.34
N ASP A 162 -19.38 15.27 -41.60
CA ASP A 162 -20.60 15.68 -42.30
C ASP A 162 -21.89 15.17 -41.62
N VAL A 163 -23.03 15.60 -42.19
CA VAL A 163 -24.42 15.10 -42.06
C VAL A 163 -25.25 15.87 -41.00
N GLU A 164 -26.46 16.41 -41.24
CA GLU A 164 -27.54 16.19 -42.21
C GLU A 164 -28.31 17.50 -42.48
N GLY A 165 -28.91 17.63 -43.65
CA GLY A 165 -29.93 18.64 -43.94
C GLY A 165 -30.84 18.15 -45.07
N THR A 166 -32.01 17.64 -44.69
CA THR A 166 -33.16 17.38 -45.58
C THR A 166 -33.74 18.68 -46.09
#